data_AF-A0A924FYP8-F1
#
_entry.id   AF-A0A924FYP8-F1
#
_cell.length_a   1.000
_cell.length_b   1.000
_cell.length_c   1.000
_cell.angle_alpha   90.00
_cell.angle_beta   90.00
_cell.angle_gamma   90.00
#
_symmetry.space_group_name_H-M   'P 1'
#
loop_
_entity.id
_entity.type
_entity.pdbx_description
1 polymer ?
#
loop_
_entity_poly.entity_id
_entity_poly.type
_entity_poly.pdbx_seq_one_letter_code
_entity_poly.pdbx_strand_id
1 'polypeptide(L)' 'MSIRTRKFFGTIFLLVLVVVWSLLGMTIAQTPWLAASGWLQAIFYVVAGLGWVLPAMPIVSWMARADREKLG' A
#
# COMPACT_ATOMS: atom_id res chain seq x y z
N MET A 1 -22.25 -7.33 -8.43
CA MET A 1 -21.68 -6.03 -8.89
C MET A 1 -20.95 -6.26 -10.20
N SER A 2 -21.10 -5.38 -11.19
CA SER A 2 -20.36 -5.50 -12.45
C SER A 2 -18.85 -5.46 -12.19
N ILE A 3 -18.09 -6.25 -12.95
CA ILE A 3 -16.63 -6.39 -12.82
C ILE A 3 -15.89 -5.05 -12.91
N ARG A 4 -16.44 -4.10 -13.67
CA ARG A 4 -15.89 -2.75 -13.90
C ARG A 4 -15.97 -1.91 -12.63
N THR A 5 -17.07 -2.06 -11.89
CA THR A 5 -17.29 -1.37 -10.61
C THR A 5 -16.29 -1.85 -9.56
N ARG A 6 -16.02 -3.16 -9.47
CA ARG A 6 -14.99 -3.71 -8.56
C ARG A 6 -13.60 -3.19 -8.88
N LYS A 7 -13.22 -3.13 -10.16
CA LYS A 7 -11.91 -2.57 -10.56
C LYS A 7 -11.81 -1.08 -10.24
N PHE A 8 -12.86 -0.30 -10.50
CA PHE A 8 -12.87 1.14 -10.20
C PHE A 8 -12.66 1.42 -8.70
N PHE A 9 -13.44 0.76 -7.83
CA PHE A 9 -13.27 0.91 -6.39
C PHE A 9 -11.93 0.37 -5.91
N GLY A 10 -11.46 -0.76 -6.44
CA GLY A 10 -10.18 -1.33 -6.06
C GLY A 10 -9.01 -0.39 -6.36
N THR A 11 -9.01 0.27 -7.52
CA THR A 11 -8.03 1.31 -7.85
C THR A 11 -8.10 2.48 -6.88
N ILE A 12 -9.31 2.96 -6.54
CA ILE A 12 -9.48 4.05 -5.56
C ILE A 12 -8.92 3.64 -4.19
N PHE A 13 -9.25 2.46 -3.70
CA PHE A 13 -8.72 1.97 -2.42
C PHE A 13 -7.20 1.87 -2.42
N LEU A 14 -6.59 1.41 -3.53
CA LEU A 14 -5.13 1.40 -3.65
C LEU A 14 -4.54 2.79 -3.65
N LEU A 15 -5.14 3.75 -4.36
CA LEU A 15 -4.65 5.13 -4.37
C LEU A 15 -4.74 5.77 -2.98
N VAL A 16 -5.87 5.59 -2.28
CA VAL A 16 -6.04 6.07 -0.91
C VAL A 16 -5.02 5.42 0.02
N LEU A 17 -4.81 4.11 -0.09
CA LEU A 17 -3.80 3.39 0.69
C LEU A 17 -2.41 3.97 0.46
N VAL A 18 -2.01 4.18 -0.79
CA VAL A 18 -0.69 4.72 -1.14
C VAL A 18 -0.53 6.13 -0.56
N VAL A 19 -1.52 7.01 -0.72
CA VAL A 19 -1.46 8.36 -0.18
C VAL A 19 -1.32 8.34 1.35
N VAL A 20 -2.18 7.59 2.04
CA VAL A 20 -2.13 7.48 3.50
C VAL A 20 -0.81 6.88 3.96
N TRP A 21 -0.33 5.82 3.30
CA TRP A 21 0.92 5.15 3.64
C TRP A 21 2.13 6.06 3.43
N SER A 22 2.17 6.81 2.32
CA SER A 22 3.24 7.78 2.06
C SER A 22 3.27 8.90 3.10
N LEU A 23 2.10 9.42 3.50
CA LEU A 23 2.02 10.46 4.54
C LEU A 23 2.48 9.91 5.90
N LEU A 24 2.04 8.71 6.30
CA LEU A 24 2.49 8.05 7.52
C LEU A 24 4.00 7.76 7.50
N GLY A 25 4.50 7.30 6.36
CA GLY A 25 5.93 7.08 6.17
C GLY A 25 6.74 8.35 6.36
N MET A 26 6.26 9.47 5.80
CA MET A 26 6.89 10.78 5.91
C MET A 26 6.89 11.29 7.36
N THR A 27 5.76 11.19 8.07
CA THR A 27 5.66 11.66 9.46
C THR A 27 6.58 10.88 10.38
N ILE A 28 6.68 9.56 10.20
CA ILE A 28 7.57 8.71 11.00
C ILE A 28 9.04 8.97 10.64
N ALA A 29 9.37 9.11 9.35
CA ALA A 29 10.73 9.39 8.91
C ALA A 29 11.28 10.74 9.43
N GLN A 30 10.42 11.73 9.66
CA GLN A 30 10.80 13.03 10.21
C GLN A 30 11.00 13.04 11.73
N THR A 31 10.78 11.93 12.42
CA THR A 31 11.00 11.87 13.86
C THR A 31 12.49 12.08 14.20
N PRO A 32 12.83 12.85 15.27
CA PRO A 32 14.21 13.26 15.53
C PRO A 32 15.20 12.09 15.70
N TRP A 33 14.74 10.98 16.25
CA TRP A 33 15.55 9.79 16.53
C TRP A 33 15.82 8.95 15.27
N LEU A 34 14.90 8.92 14.30
CA LEU A 34 15.17 8.33 12.98
C LEU A 34 16.06 9.26 12.15
N ALA A 35 15.76 10.56 12.12
CA ALA A 35 16.50 11.53 11.32
C ALA A 35 17.95 11.71 11.79
N ALA A 36 18.24 11.49 13.08
CA ALA A 36 19.58 11.55 13.63
C ALA A 36 20.46 10.34 13.24
N SER A 37 19.88 9.24 12.75
CA SER A 37 20.62 8.02 12.41
C SER A 37 20.26 7.48 11.03
N GLY A 38 21.20 7.63 10.08
CA GLY A 38 21.03 7.13 8.72
C GLY A 38 20.79 5.61 8.63
N TRP A 39 21.33 4.83 9.57
CA TRP A 39 21.07 3.38 9.63
C TRP A 39 19.63 3.05 10.02
N LEU A 40 19.09 3.73 11.03
CA LEU A 40 17.68 3.59 11.42
C LEU A 40 16.75 4.03 10.28
N GLN A 41 17.11 5.12 9.60
CA GLN A 41 16.35 5.61 8.45
C GLN A 41 16.35 4.60 7.29
N ALA A 42 17.51 3.99 6.98
CA ALA A 42 17.61 2.96 5.96
C ALA A 42 16.76 1.72 6.29
N ILE A 43 16.86 1.20 7.52
CA ILE A 43 16.04 0.07 7.99
C ILE A 43 14.56 0.44 7.93
N PHE A 44 14.19 1.64 8.38
CA PHE A 44 12.82 2.12 8.34
C PHE A 44 12.27 2.14 6.90
N TYR A 45 13.01 2.67 5.92
CA TYR A 45 12.55 2.69 4.54
C TYR A 45 12.42 1.29 3.93
N VAL A 46 13.29 0.35 4.27
CA VAL A 46 13.14 -1.06 3.86
C VAL A 46 11.87 -1.65 4.46
N VAL A 47 11.64 -1.45 5.77
CA VAL A 47 10.45 -1.98 6.46
C VAL A 47 9.17 -1.31 5.96
N ALA A 48 9.16 0.00 5.76
CA ALA A 48 8.02 0.74 5.21
C ALA A 48 7.74 0.35 3.74
N GLY A 49 8.79 0.13 2.97
CA GLY A 49 8.74 -0.29 1.56
C GLY A 49 8.38 -1.76 1.35
N LEU A 50 8.55 -2.62 2.35
CA LEU A 50 8.03 -4.00 2.32
C LEU A 50 6.68 -4.12 3.04
N GLY A 51 6.46 -3.33 4.09
CA GLY A 51 5.28 -3.37 4.95
C GLY A 51 4.00 -2.95 4.26
N TRP A 52 4.06 -2.05 3.26
CA TRP A 52 2.88 -1.62 2.50
C TRP A 52 2.23 -2.75 1.69
N VAL A 53 2.95 -3.85 1.44
CA VAL A 53 2.41 -5.02 0.74
C VAL A 53 1.29 -5.66 1.55
N LEU A 54 1.41 -5.71 2.88
CA LEU A 54 0.41 -6.32 3.76
C LEU A 54 -1.00 -5.72 3.60
N PRO A 55 -1.19 -4.38 3.64
CA PRO A 55 -2.49 -3.79 3.40
C PRO A 55 -2.89 -3.78 1.91
N ALA A 56 -1.93 -3.82 0.97
CA ALA A 56 -2.24 -3.87 -0.47
C ALA A 56 -2.74 -5.24 -0.93
N MET A 57 -2.24 -6.34 -0.35
CA MET A 57 -2.61 -7.72 -0.68
C MET A 57 -4.12 -8.02 -0.69
N PRO A 58 -4.91 -7.69 0.35
CA PRO A 58 -6.35 -7.94 0.34
C PRO A 58 -7.08 -7.17 -0.76
N ILE A 59 -6.66 -5.93 -1.05
CA ILE A 59 -7.28 -5.11 -2.11
C ILE A 59 -6.97 -5.70 -3.49
N VAL A 60 -5.70 -6.05 -3.74
CA VAL A 60 -5.26 -6.63 -5.02
C VAL A 60 -5.86 -8.02 -5.24
N SER A 61 -5.87 -8.88 -4.22
CA SER A 61 -6.46 -10.23 -4.34
C SER A 61 -7.97 -10.16 -4.63
N TRP A 62 -8.68 -9.20 -4.03
CA TRP A 62 -10.09 -8.96 -4.34
C TRP A 62 -10.29 -8.49 -5.78
N MET A 63 -9.42 -7.63 -6.31
CA MET A 63 -9.48 -7.24 -7.73
C MET A 63 -9.14 -8.41 -8.66
N ALA A 64 -8.09 -9.18 -8.35
CA ALA A 64 -7.64 -10.31 -9.16
C ALA A 64 -8.65 -11.46 -9.20
N ARG A 65 -9.39 -11.70 -8.11
CA ARG A 65 -10.49 -12.67 -8.07
C ARG A 65 -11.60 -12.35 -9.06
N ALA A 66 -11.82 -11.07 -9.35
CA ALA A 66 -12.78 -10.64 -10.38
C ALA A 66 -12.30 -11.03 -11.80
N ASP A 67 -11.00 -11.03 -12.06
CA ASP A 67 -10.46 -11.38 -13.37
C ASP A 67 -10.50 -12.88 -13.66
N ARG A 68 -10.38 -13.74 -12.65
CA ARG A 68 -10.49 -15.20 -12.84
C ARG A 68 -11.88 -15.67 -13.23
N GLU A 69 -12.92 -14.96 -12.79
CA GLU A 69 -14.32 -15.24 -13.14
C GLU A 69 -14.65 -14.94 -14.61
N LYS A 70 -13.79 -14.19 -15.33
CA LYS A 70 -13.96 -13.92 -16.76
C LYS A 70 -13.38 -14.99 -17.69
N LEU A 71 -12.51 -15.84 -17.19
CA LEU A 71 -11.73 -16.79 -18.00
C LEU A 71 -12.28 -18.23 -17.93
N GLY A 72 -13.35 -18.47 -17.16
CA GLY A 72 -14.12 -19.72 -17.13
C GLY A 72 -15.55 -19.48 -17.53
#